data_AF-A0A661XPN5-F1
#
_entry.id   AF-A0A661XPN5-F1
#
_cell.length_a   1.000
_cell.length_b   1.000
_cell.length_c   1.000
_cell.angle_alpha   90.00
_cell.angle_beta   90.00
_cell.angle_gamma   90.00
#
_symmetry.space_group_name_H-M   'P 1'
#
loop_
_entity.id
_entity.type
_entity.pdbx_description
1 polymer ?
#
loop_
_entity_poly.entity_id
_entity_poly.type
_entity_poly.pdbx_seq_one_letter_code
_entity_poly.pdbx_strand_id
1 'polypeptide(L)'
;ESAHAAGSPWRGRSAADGVELMNIGWQYAREHLNPLHRSHSVIKNGGDQPNVVPSKATIWYYFRHVTYPGIMEVYQKANRIAEGAAMMSDTKVTRKVLGSAWPRHFNKVIAETMYLNIREVGLPEWSENDQNLARALQSEVSARDTTGLAVKLDTLRVPLGRMISGGSDDIGDISWKLPTVTMRYPSNIPGLQGHHWSNAVAMATPIAHKGVVNGAKAEAMTILDFLLKPELVEASWKYFREEQGMVQEYIPMVSETDEPAIYLNSDIMEEFRPALEKYYFDETKYDTYLEQLGVEYPTLRSGGIKE
;
A
#
# COMPACT_ATOMS: atom_id res chain seq x y z
N GLU A 1 21.98 10.23 -26.20
CA GLU A 1 23.40 10.17 -26.61
C GLU A 1 24.26 10.58 -25.43
N SER A 2 25.27 9.79 -25.08
CA SER A 2 26.22 10.12 -24.00
C SER A 2 27.41 10.91 -24.54
N ALA A 3 28.00 11.78 -23.72
CA ALA A 3 29.22 12.49 -24.05
C ALA A 3 30.04 12.79 -22.79
N HIS A 4 31.34 13.05 -22.96
CA HIS A 4 32.17 13.51 -21.84
C HIS A 4 31.68 14.88 -21.37
N ALA A 5 31.29 15.00 -20.10
CA ALA A 5 30.63 16.18 -19.56
C ALA A 5 31.52 17.44 -19.57
N ALA A 6 32.84 17.30 -19.36
CA ALA A 6 33.79 18.40 -19.52
C ALA A 6 34.30 18.61 -20.96
N GLY A 7 34.73 17.53 -21.64
CA GLY A 7 35.44 17.64 -22.90
C GLY A 7 34.57 17.94 -24.12
N SER A 8 33.31 17.51 -24.12
CA SER A 8 32.41 17.76 -25.26
C SER A 8 30.92 17.70 -24.91
N PRO A 9 30.43 18.42 -23.88
CA PRO A 9 29.05 18.34 -23.42
C PRO A 9 28.01 18.66 -24.50
N TRP A 10 28.32 19.56 -25.44
CA TRP A 10 27.44 19.95 -26.55
C TRP A 10 27.07 18.79 -27.50
N ARG A 11 27.82 17.68 -27.45
CA ARG A 11 27.52 16.46 -28.23
C ARG A 11 26.57 15.51 -27.50
N GLY A 12 26.31 15.73 -26.22
CA GLY A 12 25.41 14.91 -25.40
C GLY A 12 23.96 15.38 -25.46
N ARG A 13 23.04 14.52 -25.03
CA ARG A 13 21.64 14.84 -24.73
C ARG A 13 21.29 14.22 -23.39
N SER A 14 21.13 15.06 -22.37
CA SER A 14 21.00 14.62 -20.98
C SER A 14 19.58 14.13 -20.69
N ALA A 15 19.43 12.82 -20.54
CA ALA A 15 18.18 12.22 -20.07
C ALA A 15 17.92 12.60 -18.59
N ALA A 16 18.97 12.85 -17.80
CA ALA A 16 18.84 13.32 -16.43
C ALA A 16 18.19 14.70 -16.38
N ASP A 17 18.60 15.64 -17.24
CA ASP A 17 17.97 16.96 -17.36
C ASP A 17 16.49 16.81 -17.76
N GLY A 18 16.17 15.89 -18.68
CA GLY A 18 14.79 15.57 -19.03
C GLY A 18 13.96 15.07 -17.83
N VAL A 19 14.53 14.22 -16.98
CA VAL A 19 13.89 13.76 -15.74
C VAL A 19 13.70 14.90 -14.74
N GLU A 20 14.70 15.76 -14.56
CA GLU A 20 14.61 16.91 -13.66
C GLU A 20 13.56 17.91 -14.14
N LEU A 21 13.54 18.23 -15.43
CA LEU A 21 12.56 19.11 -16.05
C LEU A 21 11.14 18.54 -15.93
N MET A 22 10.97 17.23 -16.13
CA MET A 22 9.68 16.56 -15.88
C MET A 22 9.27 16.71 -14.41
N ASN A 23 10.20 16.51 -13.48
CA ASN A 23 9.92 16.61 -12.05
C ASN A 23 9.55 18.04 -11.64
N ILE A 24 10.33 19.03 -12.07
CA ILE A 24 10.06 20.44 -11.83
C ILE A 24 8.70 20.84 -12.43
N GLY A 25 8.45 20.47 -13.68
CA GLY A 25 7.17 20.73 -14.34
C GLY A 25 6.00 20.11 -13.58
N TRP A 26 6.16 18.90 -13.07
CA TRP A 26 5.16 18.27 -12.21
C TRP A 26 4.97 19.02 -10.90
N GLN A 27 6.05 19.47 -10.25
CA GLN A 27 5.98 20.21 -8.99
C GLN A 27 5.21 21.53 -9.14
N TYR A 28 5.38 22.27 -10.24
CA TYR A 28 4.54 23.44 -10.54
C TYR A 28 3.10 23.06 -10.88
N ALA A 29 2.88 21.95 -11.59
CA ALA A 29 1.54 21.50 -11.92
C ALA A 29 0.66 21.18 -10.68
N ARG A 30 1.28 20.89 -9.53
CA ARG A 30 0.60 20.55 -8.26
C ARG A 30 -0.20 21.70 -7.65
N GLU A 31 0.18 22.96 -7.91
CA GLU A 31 -0.58 24.14 -7.46
C GLU A 31 -2.01 24.14 -8.04
N HIS A 32 -2.19 23.52 -9.21
CA HIS A 32 -3.44 23.53 -9.96
C HIS A 32 -4.17 22.17 -9.92
N LEU A 33 -3.93 21.35 -8.90
CA LEU A 33 -4.64 20.08 -8.71
C LEU A 33 -5.76 20.22 -7.69
N ASN A 34 -6.87 19.47 -7.89
CA ASN A 34 -7.89 19.34 -6.85
C ASN A 34 -7.24 18.79 -5.55
N PRO A 35 -7.61 19.32 -4.36
CA PRO A 35 -7.06 18.87 -3.08
C PRO A 35 -7.20 17.37 -2.76
N LEU A 36 -8.04 16.63 -3.48
CA LEU A 36 -8.17 15.17 -3.37
C LEU A 36 -7.08 14.40 -4.14
N HIS A 37 -6.34 15.06 -5.03
CA HIS A 37 -5.20 14.46 -5.72
C HIS A 37 -4.01 14.28 -4.80
N ARG A 38 -3.29 13.17 -4.98
CA ARG A 38 -1.95 12.99 -4.42
C ARG A 38 -1.03 12.50 -5.52
N SER A 39 0.23 12.92 -5.46
CA SER A 39 1.28 12.42 -6.33
C SER A 39 2.59 12.34 -5.57
N HIS A 40 3.35 11.29 -5.88
CA HIS A 40 4.63 10.99 -5.26
C HIS A 40 5.54 10.40 -6.33
N SER A 41 6.83 10.68 -6.25
CA SER A 41 7.79 10.16 -7.21
C SER A 41 9.13 9.83 -6.56
N VAL A 42 9.90 9.01 -7.27
CA VAL A 42 11.31 8.76 -6.99
C VAL A 42 12.07 8.71 -8.32
N ILE A 43 13.25 9.34 -8.37
CA ILE A 43 14.19 9.16 -9.48
C ILE A 43 14.87 7.82 -9.27
N LYS A 44 14.50 6.80 -10.05
CA LYS A 44 15.04 5.44 -9.94
C LYS A 44 16.45 5.35 -10.54
N ASN A 45 16.70 6.12 -11.59
CA ASN A 45 18.01 6.23 -12.23
C ASN A 45 18.26 7.69 -12.64
N GLY A 46 19.30 8.31 -12.10
CA GLY A 46 19.73 9.68 -12.42
C GLY A 46 20.94 9.76 -13.35
N GLY A 47 21.43 8.63 -13.87
CA GLY A 47 22.69 8.52 -14.59
C GLY A 47 23.77 7.79 -13.76
N ASP A 48 24.80 7.30 -14.45
CA ASP A 48 25.78 6.38 -13.85
C ASP A 48 27.00 7.08 -13.25
N GLN A 49 27.49 8.15 -13.89
CA GLN A 49 28.74 8.84 -13.53
C GLN A 49 28.63 10.35 -13.75
N PRO A 50 29.18 11.19 -12.85
CA PRO A 50 29.06 12.64 -12.95
C PRO A 50 29.85 13.26 -14.12
N ASN A 51 30.88 12.58 -14.63
CA ASN A 51 31.68 13.05 -15.76
C ASN A 51 31.14 12.60 -17.13
N VAL A 52 29.99 11.91 -17.17
CA VAL A 52 29.33 11.42 -18.38
C VAL A 52 27.92 12.01 -18.46
N VAL A 53 27.59 12.65 -19.58
CA VAL A 53 26.21 13.12 -19.83
C VAL A 53 25.27 11.90 -19.88
N PRO A 54 24.28 11.79 -18.98
CA PRO A 54 23.45 10.59 -18.89
C PRO A 54 22.61 10.38 -20.16
N SER A 55 22.79 9.26 -20.86
CA SER A 55 21.98 8.91 -22.02
C SER A 55 20.63 8.28 -21.67
N LYS A 56 20.46 7.85 -20.41
CA LYS A 56 19.24 7.25 -19.86
C LYS A 56 19.07 7.71 -18.41
N ALA A 57 17.84 8.04 -18.06
CA ALA A 57 17.40 8.32 -16.70
C ALA A 57 15.95 7.86 -16.56
N THR A 58 15.47 7.70 -15.33
CA THR A 58 14.11 7.22 -15.09
C THR A 58 13.57 7.81 -13.79
N ILE A 59 12.35 8.31 -13.85
CA ILE A 59 11.55 8.72 -12.71
C ILE A 59 10.27 7.90 -12.67
N TRP A 60 9.90 7.44 -11.48
CA TRP A 60 8.72 6.62 -11.24
C TRP A 60 7.71 7.42 -10.42
N TYR A 61 6.46 7.49 -10.89
CA TYR A 61 5.37 8.23 -10.27
C TYR A 61 4.24 7.31 -9.79
N TYR A 62 3.64 7.70 -8.66
CA TYR A 62 2.26 7.35 -8.30
C TYR A 62 1.36 8.57 -8.49
N PHE A 63 0.24 8.38 -9.19
CA PHE A 63 -0.85 9.35 -9.28
C PHE A 63 -2.09 8.79 -8.60
N ARG A 64 -2.75 9.59 -7.76
CA ARG A 64 -3.90 9.15 -6.97
C ARG A 64 -5.03 10.19 -7.01
N HIS A 65 -6.25 9.69 -7.14
CA HIS A 65 -7.48 10.42 -6.93
C HIS A 65 -8.56 9.44 -6.42
N VAL A 66 -9.64 9.97 -5.86
CA VAL A 66 -10.77 9.17 -5.35
C VAL A 66 -11.74 8.72 -6.45
N THR A 67 -11.54 9.18 -7.69
CA THR A 67 -12.31 8.81 -8.87
C THR A 67 -11.38 8.48 -10.02
N TYR A 68 -11.76 7.50 -10.86
CA TYR A 68 -10.98 7.13 -12.03
C TYR A 68 -10.79 8.28 -13.05
N PRO A 69 -11.82 9.08 -13.39
CA PRO A 69 -11.62 10.24 -14.26
C PRO A 69 -10.56 11.21 -13.72
N GLY A 70 -10.52 11.44 -12.41
CA GLY A 70 -9.49 12.28 -11.79
C GLY A 70 -8.10 11.67 -11.88
N ILE A 71 -7.97 10.34 -11.72
CA ILE A 71 -6.69 9.62 -11.95
C ILE A 71 -6.21 9.84 -13.39
N MET A 72 -7.10 9.69 -14.37
CA MET A 72 -6.75 9.83 -15.78
C MET A 72 -6.42 11.27 -16.16
N GLU A 73 -7.09 12.26 -15.58
CA GLU A 73 -6.76 13.67 -15.78
C GLU A 73 -5.30 13.97 -15.42
N VAL A 74 -4.86 13.56 -14.22
CA VAL A 74 -3.49 13.78 -13.77
C VAL A 74 -2.47 12.94 -14.52
N TYR A 75 -2.83 11.70 -14.87
CA TYR A 75 -1.98 10.85 -15.70
C TYR A 75 -1.71 11.49 -17.07
N GLN A 76 -2.74 11.99 -17.73
CA GLN A 76 -2.57 12.66 -19.03
C GLN A 76 -1.85 14.00 -18.91
N LYS A 77 -2.05 14.74 -17.81
CA LYS A 77 -1.28 15.96 -17.53
C LYS A 77 0.21 15.66 -17.35
N ALA A 78 0.55 14.63 -16.59
CA ALA A 78 1.93 14.19 -16.39
C ALA A 78 2.59 13.77 -17.71
N ASN A 79 1.85 13.07 -18.56
CA ASN A 79 2.32 12.67 -19.89
C ASN A 79 2.69 13.85 -20.78
N ARG A 80 1.86 14.90 -20.82
CA ARG A 80 2.17 16.13 -21.56
C ARG A 80 3.40 16.85 -21.01
N ILE A 81 3.56 16.86 -19.68
CA ILE A 81 4.75 17.43 -19.03
C ILE A 81 6.00 16.64 -19.39
N ALA A 82 5.92 15.31 -19.41
CA ALA A 82 7.03 14.45 -19.81
C ALA A 82 7.44 14.67 -21.27
N GLU A 83 6.47 14.84 -22.17
CA GLU A 83 6.71 15.21 -23.58
C GLU A 83 7.39 16.59 -23.67
N GLY A 84 6.91 17.60 -22.94
CA GLY A 84 7.53 18.92 -22.90
C GLY A 84 8.96 18.90 -22.35
N ALA A 85 9.23 18.10 -21.32
CA ALA A 85 10.56 17.92 -20.75
C ALA A 85 11.53 17.24 -21.74
N ALA A 86 11.04 16.25 -22.49
CA ALA A 86 11.81 15.63 -23.56
C ALA A 86 12.16 16.63 -24.67
N MET A 87 11.21 17.49 -25.05
CA MET A 87 11.45 18.56 -26.04
C MET A 87 12.48 19.58 -25.56
N MET A 88 12.38 20.04 -24.31
CA MET A 88 13.33 21.02 -23.74
C MET A 88 14.77 20.48 -23.66
N SER A 89 14.92 19.17 -23.45
CA SER A 89 16.24 18.51 -23.31
C SER A 89 16.76 17.90 -24.62
N ASP A 90 16.01 18.01 -25.72
CA ASP A 90 16.28 17.34 -27.00
C ASP A 90 16.55 15.82 -26.80
N THR A 91 15.68 15.19 -26.01
CA THR A 91 15.67 13.74 -25.70
C THR A 91 14.37 13.08 -26.14
N LYS A 92 14.24 11.77 -25.87
CA LYS A 92 13.01 10.99 -26.09
C LYS A 92 12.50 10.45 -24.77
N VAL A 93 11.19 10.33 -24.64
CA VAL A 93 10.53 9.73 -23.48
C VAL A 93 9.71 8.52 -23.90
N THR A 94 9.81 7.45 -23.12
CA THR A 94 8.90 6.29 -23.16
C THR A 94 8.25 6.14 -21.80
N ARG A 95 7.02 5.62 -21.76
CA ARG A 95 6.25 5.43 -20.52
C ARG A 95 5.80 3.97 -20.40
N LYS A 96 5.69 3.49 -19.17
CA LYS A 96 5.15 2.15 -18.86
C LYS A 96 4.29 2.24 -17.60
N VAL A 97 3.10 1.69 -17.64
CA VAL A 97 2.27 1.49 -16.44
C VAL A 97 2.82 0.26 -15.72
N LEU A 98 3.24 0.41 -14.47
CA LEU A 98 3.78 -0.71 -13.66
C LEU A 98 2.71 -1.36 -12.79
N GLY A 99 1.59 -0.68 -12.58
CA GLY A 99 0.45 -1.16 -11.82
C GLY A 99 -0.64 -0.10 -11.75
N SER A 100 -1.85 -0.55 -11.47
CA SER A 100 -3.02 0.30 -11.24
C SER A 100 -3.78 -0.18 -10.02
N ALA A 101 -4.51 0.74 -9.40
CA ALA A 101 -5.43 0.44 -8.31
C ALA A 101 -6.62 1.36 -8.48
N TRP A 102 -7.75 0.81 -8.91
CA TRP A 102 -8.99 1.57 -9.01
C TRP A 102 -9.52 1.97 -7.63
N PRO A 103 -10.31 3.06 -7.52
CA PRO A 103 -10.96 3.43 -6.26
C PRO A 103 -11.74 2.24 -5.69
N ARG A 104 -11.57 1.93 -4.41
CA ARG A 104 -12.22 0.76 -3.79
C ARG A 104 -13.74 0.87 -3.87
N HIS A 105 -14.38 -0.20 -4.32
CA HIS A 105 -15.80 -0.28 -4.61
C HIS A 105 -16.39 -1.49 -3.87
N PHE A 106 -16.63 -1.35 -2.57
CA PHE A 106 -16.97 -2.48 -1.71
C PHE A 106 -18.48 -2.72 -1.54
N ASN A 107 -18.84 -3.99 -1.42
CA ASN A 107 -20.21 -4.46 -1.36
C ASN A 107 -20.77 -4.39 0.07
N LYS A 108 -21.90 -3.70 0.22
CA LYS A 108 -22.55 -3.48 1.52
C LYS A 108 -23.05 -4.79 2.16
N VAL A 109 -23.64 -5.69 1.37
CA VAL A 109 -24.22 -6.93 1.89
C VAL A 109 -23.12 -7.78 2.52
N ILE A 110 -22.01 -7.98 1.79
CA ILE A 110 -20.85 -8.72 2.32
C ILE A 110 -20.29 -8.05 3.57
N ALA A 111 -20.16 -6.72 3.58
CA ALA A 111 -19.63 -5.98 4.73
C ALA A 111 -20.52 -6.12 5.98
N GLU A 112 -21.84 -6.06 5.83
CA GLU A 112 -22.79 -6.21 6.93
C GLU A 112 -22.81 -7.64 7.47
N THR A 113 -22.82 -8.66 6.60
CA THR A 113 -22.68 -10.07 7.01
C THR A 113 -21.36 -10.30 7.75
N MET A 114 -20.24 -9.82 7.18
CA MET A 114 -18.93 -9.95 7.80
C MET A 114 -18.87 -9.28 9.18
N TYR A 115 -19.48 -8.11 9.34
CA TYR A 115 -19.52 -7.44 10.63
C TYR A 115 -20.30 -8.22 11.70
N LEU A 116 -21.37 -8.93 11.34
CA LEU A 116 -22.07 -9.82 12.27
C LEU A 116 -21.14 -10.94 12.76
N ASN A 117 -20.35 -11.53 11.85
CA ASN A 117 -19.37 -12.55 12.22
C ASN A 117 -18.20 -11.99 13.05
N ILE A 118 -17.74 -10.76 12.76
CA ILE A 118 -16.76 -10.05 13.59
C ILE A 118 -17.30 -9.85 15.02
N ARG A 119 -18.59 -9.53 15.18
CA ARG A 119 -19.21 -9.37 16.50
C ARG A 119 -19.29 -10.68 17.27
N GLU A 120 -19.56 -11.79 16.58
CA GLU A 120 -19.62 -13.12 17.19
C GLU A 120 -18.22 -13.59 17.62
N VAL A 121 -17.21 -13.39 16.78
CA VAL A 121 -15.81 -13.75 17.09
C VAL A 121 -15.24 -12.87 18.19
N GLY A 122 -15.54 -11.57 18.19
CA GLY A 122 -15.04 -10.62 19.17
C GLY A 122 -13.55 -10.28 19.03
N LEU A 123 -13.05 -9.37 19.86
CA LEU A 123 -11.64 -8.98 19.81
C LEU A 123 -10.72 -10.14 20.25
N PRO A 124 -9.46 -10.15 19.79
CA PRO A 124 -8.48 -11.05 20.35
C PRO A 124 -8.23 -10.80 21.84
N GLU A 125 -8.00 -11.88 22.57
CA GLU A 125 -7.66 -11.81 23.99
C GLU A 125 -6.20 -11.36 24.17
N TRP A 126 -6.05 -10.09 24.51
CA TRP A 126 -4.75 -9.48 24.78
C TRP A 126 -4.28 -9.82 26.19
N SER A 127 -3.06 -10.35 26.30
CA SER A 127 -2.38 -10.49 27.58
C SER A 127 -1.86 -9.14 28.06
N GLU A 128 -1.46 -9.07 29.34
CA GLU A 128 -0.78 -7.89 29.89
C GLU A 128 0.52 -7.60 29.12
N ASN A 129 1.25 -8.64 28.73
CA ASN A 129 2.48 -8.51 27.94
C ASN A 129 2.23 -7.88 26.56
N ASP A 130 1.13 -8.25 25.90
CA ASP A 130 0.73 -7.65 24.61
C ASP A 130 0.43 -6.15 24.77
N GLN A 131 -0.29 -5.79 25.84
CA GLN A 131 -0.60 -4.40 26.15
C GLN A 131 0.66 -3.61 26.52
N ASN A 132 1.56 -4.18 27.31
CA ASN A 132 2.80 -3.52 27.71
C ASN A 132 3.71 -3.25 26.51
N LEU A 133 3.88 -4.23 25.60
CA LEU A 133 4.62 -4.02 24.37
C LEU A 133 3.99 -2.94 23.49
N ALA A 134 2.66 -2.98 23.32
CA ALA A 134 1.94 -2.00 22.52
C ALA A 134 2.11 -0.58 23.03
N ARG A 135 1.91 -0.35 24.33
CA ARG A 135 2.10 0.98 24.95
C ARG A 135 3.54 1.44 24.86
N ALA A 136 4.51 0.57 25.15
CA ALA A 136 5.92 0.91 25.07
C ALA A 136 6.32 1.34 23.65
N LEU A 137 5.88 0.59 22.63
CA LEU A 137 6.19 0.91 21.24
C LEU A 137 5.48 2.18 20.77
N GLN A 138 4.22 2.38 21.17
CA GLN A 138 3.48 3.62 20.90
C GLN A 138 4.21 4.83 21.48
N SER A 139 4.70 4.74 22.72
CA SER A 139 5.47 5.82 23.34
C SER A 139 6.84 6.03 22.67
N GLU A 140 7.55 4.96 22.30
CA GLU A 140 8.85 5.02 21.62
C GLU A 140 8.75 5.78 20.28
N VAL A 141 7.64 5.64 19.55
CA VAL A 141 7.42 6.37 18.29
C VAL A 141 6.64 7.67 18.47
N SER A 142 6.43 8.12 19.71
CA SER A 142 5.64 9.30 20.07
C SER A 142 4.26 9.31 19.40
N ALA A 143 3.60 8.15 19.40
CA ALA A 143 2.24 8.03 18.89
C ALA A 143 1.29 8.95 19.67
N ARG A 144 0.28 9.48 18.98
CA ARG A 144 -0.75 10.33 19.62
C ARG A 144 -1.61 9.57 20.62
N ASP A 145 -1.76 8.26 20.40
CA ASP A 145 -2.50 7.35 21.26
C ASP A 145 -1.53 6.27 21.75
N THR A 146 -1.38 6.21 23.07
CA THR A 146 -0.50 5.29 23.79
C THR A 146 -1.29 4.36 24.72
N THR A 147 -2.59 4.16 24.45
CA THR A 147 -3.48 3.37 25.31
C THR A 147 -3.31 1.85 25.14
N GLY A 148 -2.52 1.42 24.15
CA GLY A 148 -2.23 0.02 23.85
C GLY A 148 -3.11 -0.55 22.74
N LEU A 149 -3.44 -1.84 22.85
CA LEU A 149 -4.30 -2.56 21.91
C LEU A 149 -5.78 -2.34 22.23
N ALA A 150 -6.61 -2.42 21.19
CA ALA A 150 -8.06 -2.26 21.32
C ALA A 150 -8.67 -3.28 22.28
N VAL A 151 -9.40 -2.80 23.29
CA VAL A 151 -10.16 -3.63 24.25
C VAL A 151 -11.67 -3.57 24.05
N LYS A 152 -12.12 -2.75 23.10
CA LYS A 152 -13.53 -2.60 22.72
C LYS A 152 -13.65 -2.70 21.21
N LEU A 153 -14.58 -3.54 20.74
CA LEU A 153 -14.87 -3.69 19.33
C LEU A 153 -15.43 -2.37 18.76
N ASP A 154 -14.94 -1.97 17.59
CA ASP A 154 -15.47 -0.80 16.87
C ASP A 154 -16.81 -1.16 16.20
N THR A 155 -17.59 -0.13 15.84
CA THR A 155 -18.89 -0.32 15.17
C THR A 155 -18.78 -0.15 13.67
N LEU A 156 -19.61 -0.90 12.93
CA LEU A 156 -19.78 -0.66 11.51
C LEU A 156 -20.37 0.74 11.29
N ARG A 157 -19.80 1.48 10.34
CA ARG A 157 -20.20 2.85 10.00
C ARG A 157 -20.78 2.88 8.60
N VAL A 158 -21.72 3.80 8.38
CA VAL A 158 -22.17 4.14 7.03
C VAL A 158 -21.04 4.82 6.25
N PRO A 159 -21.05 4.74 4.91
CA PRO A 159 -20.11 5.47 4.08
C PRO A 159 -20.08 6.96 4.42
N LEU A 160 -18.90 7.56 4.38
CA LEU A 160 -18.76 9.00 4.61
C LEU A 160 -19.45 9.77 3.49
N GLY A 161 -20.20 10.82 3.85
CA GLY A 161 -20.86 11.70 2.87
C GLY A 161 -19.90 12.56 2.03
N ARG A 162 -18.59 12.49 2.29
CA ARG A 162 -17.55 13.13 1.49
C ARG A 162 -16.46 12.14 1.12
N MET A 163 -15.93 12.25 -0.08
CA MET A 163 -14.77 11.47 -0.50
C MET A 163 -13.52 11.96 0.23
N ILE A 164 -12.73 11.03 0.75
CA ILE A 164 -11.44 11.29 1.37
C ILE A 164 -10.37 10.43 0.70
N SER A 165 -9.19 11.00 0.50
CA SER A 165 -8.03 10.25 0.02
C SER A 165 -7.52 9.31 1.12
N GLY A 166 -6.93 8.18 0.75
CA GLY A 166 -6.47 7.16 1.72
C GLY A 166 -5.54 6.11 1.11
N GLY A 167 -5.50 4.95 1.76
CA GLY A 167 -4.74 3.78 1.28
C GLY A 167 -5.20 3.33 -0.11
N SER A 168 -4.33 2.63 -0.82
CA SER A 168 -4.54 2.14 -2.18
C SER A 168 -4.11 0.68 -2.22
N ASP A 169 -4.90 -0.14 -2.91
CA ASP A 169 -4.78 -1.59 -2.97
C ASP A 169 -5.40 -2.05 -4.29
N ASP A 170 -4.81 -3.05 -4.94
CA ASP A 170 -5.21 -3.55 -6.27
C ASP A 170 -6.54 -4.32 -6.23
N ILE A 171 -7.00 -4.74 -5.05
CA ILE A 171 -8.36 -5.24 -4.83
C ILE A 171 -9.44 -4.25 -5.29
N GLY A 172 -9.07 -2.96 -5.40
CA GLY A 172 -9.90 -1.94 -6.03
C GLY A 172 -10.38 -2.39 -7.40
N ASP A 173 -9.50 -2.85 -8.28
CA ASP A 173 -9.84 -3.32 -9.64
C ASP A 173 -10.83 -4.48 -9.61
N ILE A 174 -10.61 -5.47 -8.74
CA ILE A 174 -11.50 -6.63 -8.57
C ILE A 174 -12.89 -6.18 -8.10
N SER A 175 -12.93 -5.21 -7.19
CA SER A 175 -14.17 -4.70 -6.60
C SER A 175 -15.09 -3.97 -7.58
N TRP A 176 -14.60 -3.62 -8.78
CA TRP A 176 -15.44 -3.12 -9.89
C TRP A 176 -15.98 -4.20 -10.82
N LYS A 177 -15.58 -5.46 -10.63
CA LYS A 177 -16.06 -6.60 -11.42
C LYS A 177 -16.87 -7.60 -10.61
N LEU A 178 -16.58 -7.72 -9.32
CA LEU A 178 -17.20 -8.70 -8.43
C LEU A 178 -17.62 -8.04 -7.12
N PRO A 179 -18.76 -8.46 -6.50
CA PRO A 179 -19.07 -8.15 -5.11
C PRO A 179 -17.87 -8.47 -4.21
N THR A 180 -17.26 -7.44 -3.61
CA THR A 180 -15.98 -7.57 -2.91
C THR A 180 -15.99 -6.74 -1.62
N VAL A 181 -15.30 -7.21 -0.59
CA VAL A 181 -14.96 -6.42 0.60
C VAL A 181 -13.51 -6.72 0.99
N THR A 182 -12.92 -5.85 1.80
CA THR A 182 -11.69 -6.16 2.55
C THR A 182 -11.97 -6.07 4.03
N MET A 183 -11.46 -7.03 4.80
CA MET A 183 -11.52 -6.98 6.25
C MET A 183 -10.29 -6.27 6.83
N ARG A 184 -10.49 -5.46 7.86
CA ARG A 184 -9.43 -5.05 8.78
C ARG A 184 -9.74 -5.61 10.14
N TYR A 185 -8.83 -6.42 10.66
CA TYR A 185 -8.92 -7.01 12.00
C TYR A 185 -7.73 -6.56 12.85
N PRO A 186 -7.87 -6.38 14.17
CA PRO A 186 -6.75 -6.03 15.04
C PRO A 186 -5.66 -7.12 15.06
N SER A 187 -4.60 -6.92 14.27
CA SER A 187 -3.40 -7.79 14.22
C SER A 187 -2.09 -7.00 14.26
N ASN A 188 -2.17 -5.68 14.51
CA ASN A 188 -1.01 -4.81 14.68
C ASN A 188 -1.32 -3.75 15.76
N ILE A 189 -0.30 -3.05 16.24
CA ILE A 189 -0.41 -2.02 17.26
C ILE A 189 -0.97 -0.73 16.63
N PRO A 190 -2.06 -0.14 17.17
CA PRO A 190 -2.64 1.08 16.62
C PRO A 190 -1.76 2.31 16.90
N GLY A 191 -1.96 3.38 16.14
CA GLY A 191 -1.26 4.65 16.35
C GLY A 191 0.15 4.74 15.77
N LEU A 192 0.67 3.66 15.17
CA LEU A 192 1.97 3.63 14.50
C LEU A 192 1.93 4.29 13.12
N GLN A 193 3.07 4.83 12.67
CA GLN A 193 3.24 5.42 11.35
C GLN A 193 3.21 4.32 10.28
N GLY A 194 2.36 4.41 9.26
CA GLY A 194 2.31 3.40 8.19
C GLY A 194 3.65 3.25 7.45
N HIS A 195 4.00 2.02 7.06
CA HIS A 195 5.26 1.66 6.36
C HIS A 195 6.54 1.98 7.15
N HIS A 196 6.45 2.00 8.47
CA HIS A 196 7.57 2.24 9.37
C HIS A 196 8.00 0.95 10.08
N TRP A 197 9.27 0.84 10.48
CA TRP A 197 9.84 -0.35 11.12
C TRP A 197 9.03 -0.82 12.34
N SER A 198 8.41 0.12 13.07
CA SER A 198 7.60 -0.21 14.24
C SER A 198 6.41 -1.13 13.92
N ASN A 199 5.85 -1.08 12.70
CA ASN A 199 4.76 -1.98 12.31
C ASN A 199 5.23 -3.42 12.12
N ALA A 200 6.52 -3.64 11.89
CA ALA A 200 7.10 -4.97 11.76
C ALA A 200 7.24 -5.67 13.12
N VAL A 201 7.28 -4.91 14.22
CA VAL A 201 7.46 -5.47 15.57
C VAL A 201 6.33 -6.42 15.92
N ALA A 202 5.07 -6.01 15.75
CA ALA A 202 3.92 -6.86 16.08
C ALA A 202 3.85 -8.14 15.22
N MET A 203 4.41 -8.12 14.01
CA MET A 203 4.33 -9.24 13.06
C MET A 203 5.07 -10.50 13.56
N ALA A 204 6.04 -10.34 14.45
CA ALA A 204 6.79 -11.45 15.05
C ALA A 204 6.27 -11.85 16.45
N THR A 205 5.17 -11.29 16.93
CA THR A 205 4.70 -11.47 18.31
C THR A 205 3.30 -12.09 18.38
N PRO A 206 2.88 -12.60 19.56
CA PRO A 206 1.53 -13.10 19.76
C PRO A 206 0.42 -12.12 19.34
N ILE A 207 0.69 -10.81 19.29
CA ILE A 207 -0.28 -9.79 18.84
C ILE A 207 -0.78 -10.10 17.42
N ALA A 208 0.13 -10.30 16.47
CA ALA A 208 -0.26 -10.61 15.09
C ALA A 208 -0.95 -11.96 14.98
N HIS A 209 -0.43 -12.99 15.64
CA HIS A 209 -1.00 -14.34 15.57
C HIS A 209 -2.43 -14.39 16.12
N LYS A 210 -2.67 -13.80 17.29
CA LYS A 210 -4.02 -13.71 17.88
C LYS A 210 -4.99 -12.94 16.98
N GLY A 211 -4.53 -11.84 16.41
CA GLY A 211 -5.30 -11.02 15.47
C GLY A 211 -5.65 -11.75 14.18
N VAL A 212 -4.68 -12.38 13.54
CA VAL A 212 -4.86 -13.12 12.29
C VAL A 212 -5.76 -14.33 12.50
N VAL A 213 -5.58 -15.09 13.58
CA VAL A 213 -6.43 -16.26 13.88
C VAL A 213 -7.89 -15.86 14.07
N ASN A 214 -8.17 -14.80 14.83
CA ASN A 214 -9.55 -14.36 15.02
C ASN A 214 -10.13 -13.69 13.76
N GLY A 215 -9.34 -12.91 13.02
CA GLY A 215 -9.75 -12.42 11.70
C GLY A 215 -10.14 -13.58 10.77
N ALA A 216 -9.29 -14.59 10.66
CA ALA A 216 -9.54 -15.77 9.82
C ALA A 216 -10.82 -16.51 10.21
N LYS A 217 -11.19 -16.57 11.50
CA LYS A 217 -12.49 -17.12 11.92
C LYS A 217 -13.65 -16.28 11.38
N ALA A 218 -13.60 -14.96 11.52
CA ALA A 218 -14.65 -14.07 11.03
C ALA A 218 -14.81 -14.16 9.50
N GLU A 219 -13.69 -14.24 8.78
CA GLU A 219 -13.66 -14.45 7.33
C GLU A 219 -14.24 -15.82 6.93
N ALA A 220 -13.80 -16.91 7.59
CA ALA A 220 -14.30 -18.26 7.32
C ALA A 220 -15.80 -18.39 7.59
N MET A 221 -16.31 -17.81 8.70
CA MET A 221 -17.74 -17.78 9.00
C MET A 221 -18.52 -17.02 7.92
N THR A 222 -17.97 -15.92 7.42
CA THR A 222 -18.58 -15.15 6.32
C THR A 222 -18.61 -15.95 5.02
N ILE A 223 -17.53 -16.67 4.70
CA ILE A 223 -17.51 -17.57 3.53
C ILE A 223 -18.58 -18.66 3.68
N LEU A 224 -18.70 -19.28 4.86
CA LEU A 224 -19.72 -20.30 5.13
C LEU A 224 -21.15 -19.74 5.00
N ASP A 225 -21.40 -18.52 5.49
CA ASP A 225 -22.69 -17.87 5.30
C ASP A 225 -23.05 -17.78 3.80
N PHE A 226 -22.12 -17.33 2.96
CA PHE A 226 -22.35 -17.20 1.52
C PHE A 226 -22.44 -18.54 0.78
N LEU A 227 -21.79 -19.59 1.28
CA LEU A 227 -21.91 -20.95 0.73
C LEU A 227 -23.24 -21.62 1.10
N LEU A 228 -23.78 -21.32 2.28
CA LEU A 228 -24.96 -22.00 2.84
C LEU A 228 -26.27 -21.21 2.64
N LYS A 229 -26.21 -19.91 2.34
CA LYS A 229 -27.36 -19.00 2.20
C LYS A 229 -27.34 -18.33 0.81
N PRO A 230 -27.89 -18.98 -0.23
CA PRO A 230 -27.89 -18.46 -1.59
C PRO A 230 -28.49 -17.04 -1.73
N GLU A 231 -29.41 -16.66 -0.86
CA GLU A 231 -30.01 -15.33 -0.81
C GLU A 231 -28.99 -14.21 -0.56
N LEU A 232 -27.87 -14.49 0.14
CA LEU A 232 -26.80 -13.51 0.36
C LEU A 232 -26.01 -13.24 -0.92
N VAL A 233 -25.79 -14.29 -1.73
CA VAL A 233 -25.15 -14.18 -3.04
C VAL A 233 -26.02 -13.35 -3.98
N GLU A 234 -27.32 -13.66 -4.04
CA GLU A 234 -28.28 -12.92 -4.86
C GLU A 234 -28.37 -11.45 -4.43
N ALA A 235 -28.50 -11.18 -3.12
CA ALA A 235 -28.56 -9.83 -2.59
C ALA A 235 -27.28 -9.03 -2.87
N SER A 236 -26.10 -9.66 -2.77
CA SER A 236 -24.81 -9.01 -3.07
C SER A 236 -24.71 -8.62 -4.53
N TRP A 237 -25.12 -9.50 -5.43
CA TRP A 237 -25.18 -9.24 -6.87
C TRP A 237 -26.23 -8.20 -7.24
N LYS A 238 -27.38 -8.21 -6.58
CA LYS A 238 -28.42 -7.19 -6.74
C LYS A 238 -27.88 -5.81 -6.36
N TYR A 239 -27.31 -5.68 -5.16
CA TYR A 239 -26.68 -4.44 -4.70
C TYR A 239 -25.58 -3.97 -5.67
N PHE A 240 -24.73 -4.88 -6.11
CA PHE A 240 -23.64 -4.59 -7.05
C PHE A 240 -24.16 -3.99 -8.37
N ARG A 241 -25.24 -4.53 -8.94
CA ARG A 241 -25.79 -4.05 -10.22
C ARG A 241 -26.67 -2.80 -10.09
N GLU A 242 -27.47 -2.71 -9.04
CA GLU A 242 -28.53 -1.69 -8.92
C GLU A 242 -28.08 -0.45 -8.16
N GLU A 243 -27.19 -0.60 -7.17
CA GLU A 243 -26.80 0.49 -6.26
C GLU A 243 -25.33 0.88 -6.42
N GLN A 244 -24.46 -0.12 -6.55
CA GLN A 244 -23.01 0.07 -6.61
C GLN A 244 -22.54 0.48 -8.03
N GLY A 245 -22.92 -0.29 -9.05
CA GLY A 245 -22.34 -0.23 -10.40
C GLY A 245 -22.86 0.85 -11.35
N MET A 246 -23.84 1.67 -10.93
CA MET A 246 -24.62 2.50 -11.87
C MET A 246 -23.99 3.85 -12.26
N VAL A 247 -22.79 4.19 -11.80
CA VAL A 247 -22.25 5.57 -11.97
C VAL A 247 -21.00 5.64 -12.86
N GLN A 248 -20.22 4.55 -13.01
CA GLN A 248 -18.98 4.57 -13.77
C GLN A 248 -18.61 3.19 -14.32
N GLU A 249 -18.27 3.11 -15.61
CA GLU A 249 -17.73 1.90 -16.22
C GLU A 249 -16.25 1.70 -15.84
N TYR A 250 -15.89 0.45 -15.51
CA TYR A 250 -14.50 0.05 -15.27
C TYR A 250 -13.71 -0.03 -16.57
N ILE A 251 -12.57 0.64 -16.60
CA ILE A 251 -11.62 0.65 -17.73
C ILE A 251 -10.24 0.23 -17.20
N PRO A 252 -9.67 -0.91 -17.64
CA PRO A 252 -8.37 -1.33 -17.18
C PRO A 252 -7.30 -0.31 -17.62
N MET A 253 -6.41 0.08 -16.69
CA MET A 253 -5.26 0.94 -17.03
C MET A 253 -4.07 0.13 -17.55
N VAL A 254 -4.00 -1.14 -17.17
CA VAL A 254 -3.06 -2.11 -17.72
C VAL A 254 -3.60 -2.63 -19.05
N SER A 255 -2.73 -2.73 -20.04
CA SER A 255 -3.03 -3.29 -21.35
C SER A 255 -2.92 -4.82 -21.34
N GLU A 256 -3.43 -5.47 -22.37
CA GLU A 256 -3.31 -6.92 -22.57
C GLU A 256 -1.85 -7.39 -22.69
N THR A 257 -0.94 -6.48 -23.04
CA THR A 257 0.50 -6.76 -23.19
C THR A 257 1.34 -6.35 -21.98
N ASP A 258 0.74 -5.73 -20.96
CA ASP A 258 1.48 -5.35 -19.76
C ASP A 258 1.76 -6.58 -18.89
N GLU A 259 3.04 -6.81 -18.59
CA GLU A 259 3.47 -7.86 -17.68
C GLU A 259 3.68 -7.31 -16.26
N PRO A 260 3.35 -8.09 -15.21
CA PRO A 260 3.64 -7.74 -13.83
C PRO A 260 5.12 -7.38 -13.65
N ALA A 261 5.39 -6.28 -12.95
CA ALA A 261 6.75 -5.76 -12.78
C ALA A 261 7.55 -6.53 -11.69
N ILE A 262 7.58 -7.87 -11.78
CA ILE A 262 8.24 -8.76 -10.81
C ILE A 262 9.75 -8.51 -10.68
N TYR A 263 10.36 -7.89 -11.69
CA TYR A 263 11.78 -7.56 -11.73
C TYR A 263 12.16 -6.37 -10.84
N LEU A 264 11.20 -5.55 -10.37
CA LEU A 264 11.50 -4.31 -9.64
C LEU A 264 12.29 -4.54 -8.35
N ASN A 265 12.10 -5.71 -7.73
CA ASN A 265 12.74 -6.08 -6.47
C ASN A 265 13.74 -7.23 -6.64
N SER A 266 14.08 -7.66 -7.86
CA SER A 266 14.95 -8.82 -8.07
C SER A 266 16.30 -8.67 -7.38
N ASP A 267 16.99 -7.55 -7.56
CA ASP A 267 18.30 -7.30 -6.96
C ASP A 267 18.24 -7.31 -5.43
N ILE A 268 17.22 -6.65 -4.86
CA ILE A 268 16.98 -6.62 -3.41
C ILE A 268 16.70 -8.05 -2.90
N MET A 269 15.87 -8.81 -3.61
CA MET A 269 15.56 -10.19 -3.21
C MET A 269 16.77 -11.10 -3.34
N GLU A 270 17.62 -10.92 -4.36
CA GLU A 270 18.85 -11.70 -4.55
C GLU A 270 19.87 -11.38 -3.45
N GLU A 271 20.01 -10.11 -3.06
CA GLU A 271 20.88 -9.68 -1.98
C GLU A 271 20.40 -10.18 -0.60
N PHE A 272 19.13 -9.94 -0.27
CA PHE A 272 18.65 -10.13 1.10
C PHE A 272 18.04 -11.51 1.38
N ARG A 273 17.51 -12.23 0.37
CA ARG A 273 16.89 -13.54 0.62
C ARG A 273 17.84 -14.55 1.27
N PRO A 274 19.09 -14.76 0.79
CA PRO A 274 20.01 -15.70 1.43
C PRO A 274 20.35 -15.30 2.88
N ALA A 275 20.41 -13.99 3.15
CA ALA A 275 20.64 -13.48 4.50
C ALA A 275 19.43 -13.67 5.42
N LEU A 276 18.21 -13.69 4.87
CA LEU A 276 16.95 -13.88 5.60
C LEU A 276 16.59 -15.35 5.81
N GLU A 277 17.01 -16.27 4.93
CA GLU A 277 16.68 -17.70 5.00
C GLU A 277 17.08 -18.34 6.34
N LYS A 278 18.21 -17.93 6.93
CA LYS A 278 18.63 -18.41 8.25
C LYS A 278 17.69 -18.01 9.40
N TYR A 279 16.79 -17.06 9.17
CA TYR A 279 15.78 -16.61 10.12
C TYR A 279 14.38 -17.13 9.74
N TYR A 280 14.23 -18.00 8.74
CA TYR A 280 12.93 -18.60 8.48
C TYR A 280 12.52 -19.48 9.66
N PHE A 281 11.26 -19.35 10.08
CA PHE A 281 10.74 -20.11 11.20
C PHE A 281 10.80 -21.62 10.89
N ASP A 282 11.36 -22.39 11.82
CA ASP A 282 11.46 -23.84 11.78
C ASP A 282 10.52 -24.43 12.83
N GLU A 283 9.29 -24.70 12.41
CA GLU A 283 8.23 -25.24 13.24
C GLU A 283 8.52 -26.68 13.73
N THR A 284 9.57 -27.33 13.22
CA THR A 284 9.97 -28.66 13.68
C THR A 284 10.87 -28.62 14.92
N LYS A 285 11.42 -27.43 15.25
CA LYS A 285 12.37 -27.24 16.35
C LYS A 285 11.88 -26.32 17.46
N TYR A 286 11.03 -25.34 17.13
CA TYR A 286 10.59 -24.30 18.05
C TYR A 286 9.07 -24.16 18.04
N ASP A 287 8.48 -23.90 19.19
CA ASP A 287 7.04 -23.69 19.30
C ASP A 287 6.64 -22.29 18.78
N THR A 288 7.55 -21.32 18.88
CA THR A 288 7.30 -19.94 18.43
C THR A 288 8.51 -19.31 17.75
N TYR A 289 8.24 -18.32 16.89
CA TYR A 289 9.31 -17.58 16.21
C TYR A 289 10.18 -16.78 17.19
N LEU A 290 9.61 -16.28 18.30
CA LEU A 290 10.39 -15.57 19.33
C LEU A 290 11.36 -16.51 20.06
N GLU A 291 10.93 -17.75 20.34
CA GLU A 291 11.80 -18.77 20.92
C GLU A 291 12.99 -19.08 19.99
N GLN A 292 12.73 -19.28 18.69
CA GLN A 292 13.79 -19.49 17.69
C GLN A 292 14.81 -18.35 17.69
N LEU A 293 14.32 -17.11 17.83
CA LEU A 293 15.18 -15.92 17.86
C LEU A 293 15.85 -15.69 19.22
N GLY A 294 15.51 -16.46 20.26
CA GLY A 294 15.99 -16.25 21.62
C GLY A 294 15.51 -14.94 22.24
N VAL A 295 14.33 -14.46 21.84
CA VAL A 295 13.76 -13.18 22.28
C VAL A 295 12.74 -13.41 23.39
N GLU A 296 12.98 -12.82 24.56
CA GLU A 296 12.03 -12.84 25.67
C GLU A 296 10.85 -11.89 25.39
N TYR A 297 9.63 -12.38 25.60
CA TYR A 297 8.40 -11.64 25.34
C TYR A 297 7.71 -11.16 26.63
N PRO A 298 7.46 -9.85 26.80
CA PRO A 298 7.74 -8.75 25.89
C PRO A 298 9.14 -8.20 26.12
N THR A 299 9.84 -7.83 25.03
CA THR A 299 11.12 -7.11 25.16
C THR A 299 10.85 -5.61 25.34
N LEU A 300 11.16 -5.09 26.53
CA LEU A 300 10.99 -3.68 26.89
C LEU A 300 12.35 -3.05 27.19
N ARG A 301 12.53 -1.75 26.91
CA ARG A 301 13.75 -1.03 27.32
C ARG A 301 13.81 -0.94 28.86
N SER A 302 14.93 -1.33 29.44
CA SER A 302 15.22 -1.15 30.87
C SER A 302 15.59 0.30 31.16
N GLY A 303 14.76 0.99 31.95
CA GLY A 303 14.90 2.41 32.26
C GLY A 303 13.97 3.25 31.38
N GLY A 304 13.02 3.94 32.02
CA GLY A 304 11.97 4.71 31.35
C GLY A 304 12.48 5.63 30.24
N ILE A 305 11.57 5.94 29.33
CA ILE A 305 11.78 6.78 28.14
C ILE A 305 12.53 8.05 28.57
N LYS A 306 13.74 8.26 28.04
CA LYS A 306 14.39 9.56 28.13
C LYS A 306 13.55 10.53 27.30
N GLU A 307 12.88 11.45 27.97
CA GLU A 307 12.20 12.62 27.39
C GLU A 307 13.11 13.41 26.46
#